data_AF-A0A699ZBN1-F1
#
_entry.id   AF-A0A699ZBN1-F1
#
_cell.length_a   1.000
_cell.length_b   1.000
_cell.length_c   1.000
_cell.angle_alpha   90.00
_cell.angle_beta   90.00
_cell.angle_gamma   90.00
#
_symmetry.space_group_name_H-M   'P 1'
#
loop_
_entity.id
_entity.type
_entity.pdbx_description
1 polymer ?
#
loop_
_entity_poly.entity_id
_entity_poly.type
_entity_poly.pdbx_seq_one_letter_code
_entity_poly.pdbx_strand_id
1 'polypeptide(L)'
;VVVDQVGAPGSSYDQFMAALPDSQCRYAVYDYAYSNADTGQINNKLVFLHWAPLGSSIKSKMMYASTKDFLKGYLEGVGAELQGDTQEEITEQEVAQRVGAAMTRK
;
A
#
# COMPACT_ATOMS: atom_id res chain seq x y z
N VAL A 1 2.22 -7.75 14.41
CA VAL A 1 2.57 -6.65 13.48
C VAL A 1 2.90 -5.44 14.34
N VAL A 2 4.04 -4.80 14.10
CA VAL A 2 4.45 -3.57 14.80
C VAL A 2 4.80 -2.51 13.76
N VAL A 3 4.62 -1.24 14.11
CA VAL A 3 5.02 -0.13 13.25
C VAL A 3 6.53 0.00 13.31
N ASP A 4 7.18 -0.11 12.15
CA ASP A 4 8.63 0.07 12.03
C ASP A 4 8.98 1.53 11.74
N GLN A 5 8.24 2.15 10.80
CA GLN A 5 8.45 3.53 10.39
C GLN A 5 7.11 4.20 10.10
N VAL A 6 7.01 5.50 10.44
CA VAL A 6 5.89 6.37 10.09
C VAL A 6 6.43 7.49 9.21
N GLY A 7 5.90 7.62 8.00
CA GLY A 7 6.25 8.71 7.09
C GLY A 7 5.68 10.05 7.58
N ALA A 8 6.35 11.16 7.23
CA ALA A 8 5.83 12.48 7.53
C ALA A 8 4.58 12.79 6.67
N PRO A 9 3.62 13.60 7.17
CA PRO A 9 2.49 14.05 6.36
C PRO A 9 3.01 14.83 5.15
N GLY A 10 2.64 14.38 3.94
CA GLY A 10 3.10 14.97 2.67
C GLY A 10 4.43 14.42 2.14
N SER A 11 4.94 13.30 2.68
CA SER A 11 6.09 12.60 2.10
C SER A 11 5.78 12.16 0.66
N SER A 12 6.75 12.29 -0.23
CA SER A 12 6.61 11.90 -1.64
C SER A 12 6.57 10.36 -1.79
N TYR A 13 5.94 9.89 -2.87
CA TYR A 13 5.89 8.47 -3.19
C TYR A 13 7.28 7.83 -3.28
N ASP A 14 8.27 8.52 -3.85
CA ASP A 14 9.67 8.09 -3.88
C ASP A 14 10.26 7.82 -2.49
N GLN A 15 9.95 8.65 -1.50
CA GLN A 15 10.44 8.45 -0.13
C GLN A 15 9.80 7.23 0.53
N PHE A 16 8.52 6.98 0.22
CA PHE A 16 7.81 5.79 0.66
C PHE A 16 8.43 4.52 0.06
N MET A 17 8.75 4.55 -1.24
CA MET A 17 9.41 3.43 -1.92
C MET A 17 10.83 3.20 -1.42
N ALA A 18 11.59 4.27 -1.17
CA ALA A 18 12.93 4.20 -0.59
C ALA A 18 12.96 3.62 0.84
N ALA A 19 11.83 3.65 1.56
CA ALA A 19 11.70 3.04 2.88
C ALA A 19 11.44 1.52 2.83
N LEU A 20 11.14 0.95 1.65
CA LEU A 20 10.87 -0.48 1.48
C LEU A 20 12.17 -1.25 1.25
N PRO A 21 12.51 -2.24 2.12
CA PRO A 21 13.75 -3.01 1.98
C PRO A 21 13.61 -4.18 0.99
N ASP A 22 14.62 -4.43 0.17
CA ASP A 22 14.62 -5.53 -0.82
C ASP A 22 14.82 -6.94 -0.22
N SER A 23 15.21 -7.03 1.05
CA SER A 23 15.53 -8.30 1.72
C SER A 23 14.43 -8.80 2.66
N GLN A 24 13.42 -7.99 2.97
CA GLN A 24 12.41 -8.30 3.98
C GLN A 24 11.01 -7.93 3.51
N CYS A 25 10.03 -8.78 3.79
CA CYS A 25 8.63 -8.46 3.56
C CYS A 25 8.18 -7.38 4.54
N ARG A 26 7.31 -6.48 4.10
CA ARG A 26 6.69 -5.45 4.93
C ARG A 26 5.24 -5.20 4.52
N TYR A 27 4.46 -4.72 5.47
CA TYR A 27 3.21 -4.05 5.16
C TYR A 27 3.45 -2.57 5.21
N ALA A 28 2.86 -1.86 4.26
CA ALA A 28 2.82 -0.42 4.29
C ALA A 28 1.40 0.05 4.01
N VAL A 29 1.04 1.18 4.58
CA VAL A 29 -0.25 1.82 4.34
C VAL A 29 0.04 3.21 3.84
N TYR A 30 -0.55 3.54 2.70
CA TYR A 30 -0.38 4.82 2.06
C TYR A 30 -1.74 5.51 1.95
N ASP A 31 -1.83 6.74 2.40
CA ASP A 31 -3.01 7.57 2.20
C ASP A 31 -2.87 8.31 0.86
N TYR A 32 -3.64 7.87 -0.15
CA TYR A 32 -3.65 8.49 -1.46
C TYR A 32 -4.78 9.53 -1.53
N ALA A 33 -4.40 10.80 -1.51
CA ALA A 33 -5.31 11.92 -1.73
C ALA A 33 -5.53 12.14 -3.25
N TYR A 34 -6.78 12.07 -3.68
CA TYR A 34 -7.18 12.34 -5.06
C TYR A 34 -8.29 13.39 -5.09
N SER A 35 -8.32 14.18 -6.15
CA SER A 35 -9.43 15.10 -6.40
C SER A 35 -10.50 14.39 -7.21
N ASN A 36 -11.72 14.33 -6.68
CA ASN A 36 -12.84 13.83 -7.45
C ASN A 36 -13.24 14.90 -8.49
N ALA A 37 -13.10 14.57 -9.77
CA ALA A 37 -13.37 15.50 -10.86
C ALA A 37 -14.85 15.97 -10.91
N ASP A 38 -15.79 15.15 -10.41
CA ASP A 38 -17.22 15.46 -10.43
C ASP A 38 -17.66 16.40 -9.30
N THR A 39 -17.04 16.29 -8.11
CA THR A 39 -17.46 17.08 -6.93
C THR A 39 -16.44 18.13 -6.50
N GLY A 40 -15.22 18.10 -7.05
CA GLY A 40 -14.11 18.95 -6.63
C GLY A 40 -13.61 18.69 -5.21
N GLN A 41 -14.14 17.66 -4.52
CA GLN A 41 -13.67 17.28 -3.19
C GLN A 41 -12.40 16.45 -3.29
N ILE A 42 -11.40 16.87 -2.53
CA ILE A 42 -10.23 16.05 -2.22
C ILE A 42 -10.71 14.95 -1.27
N ASN A 43 -10.62 13.72 -1.75
CA ASN A 43 -10.92 12.54 -0.97
C ASN A 43 -9.62 11.77 -0.77
N ASN A 44 -9.46 11.21 0.41
CA ASN A 44 -8.38 10.29 0.72
C ASN A 44 -8.88 8.85 0.62
N LYS A 45 -8.01 7.98 0.10
CA LYS A 45 -8.23 6.54 0.14
C LYS A 45 -7.02 5.86 0.76
N LEU A 46 -7.28 5.04 1.77
CA LEU A 46 -6.26 4.17 2.34
C LEU A 46 -5.94 3.05 1.36
N VAL A 47 -4.66 2.94 1.03
CA VAL A 47 -4.07 1.94 0.16
C VAL A 47 -3.23 1.03 1.02
N PHE A 48 -3.58 -0.25 1.03
CA PHE A 48 -2.81 -1.27 1.72
C PHE A 48 -1.80 -1.88 0.76
N LEU A 49 -0.52 -1.83 1.14
CA LEU A 49 0.58 -2.39 0.39
C LEU A 49 1.13 -3.63 1.08
N HIS A 50 1.16 -4.74 0.35
CA HIS A 50 1.89 -5.94 0.71
C HIS A 50 3.20 -6.03 -0.07
N TRP A 51 4.30 -5.66 0.59
CA TRP A 51 5.64 -5.71 0.02
C TRP A 51 6.29 -7.06 0.34
N ALA A 52 6.62 -7.84 -0.69
CA ALA A 52 7.18 -9.19 -0.54
C ALA A 52 8.30 -9.45 -1.55
N PRO A 53 9.49 -8.87 -1.34
CA PRO A 53 10.53 -8.83 -2.36
C PRO A 53 11.12 -10.21 -2.63
N LEU A 54 11.65 -10.43 -3.84
CA LEU A 54 12.19 -11.72 -4.25
C LEU A 54 13.30 -12.22 -3.32
N GLY A 55 14.15 -11.32 -2.81
CA GLY A 55 15.24 -11.62 -1.88
C GLY A 55 14.82 -12.05 -0.47
N SER A 56 13.53 -11.94 -0.13
CA SER A 56 13.03 -12.38 1.18
C SER A 56 12.82 -13.89 1.26
N SER A 57 12.94 -14.44 2.47
CA SER A 57 12.77 -15.89 2.67
C SER A 57 11.33 -16.35 2.40
N ILE A 58 11.17 -17.54 1.83
CA ILE A 58 9.84 -18.14 1.56
C ILE A 58 8.98 -18.20 2.83
N LYS A 59 9.60 -18.51 3.98
CA LYS A 59 8.91 -18.52 5.28
C LYS A 59 8.35 -17.15 5.66
N SER A 60 9.13 -16.09 5.43
CA SER A 60 8.68 -14.71 5.64
C SER A 60 7.51 -14.38 4.71
N LYS A 61 7.61 -14.68 3.41
CA LYS A 61 6.51 -14.46 2.45
C LYS A 61 5.23 -15.16 2.88
N MET A 62 5.33 -16.42 3.30
CA MET A 62 4.18 -17.18 3.81
C MET A 62 3.60 -16.54 5.08
N MET A 63 4.44 -16.17 6.05
CA MET A 63 3.99 -15.55 7.29
C MET A 63 3.28 -14.21 7.05
N TYR A 64 3.80 -13.39 6.14
CA TYR A 64 3.18 -12.13 5.74
C TYR A 64 1.93 -12.35 4.86
N ALA A 65 1.87 -13.39 4.04
CA ALA A 65 0.62 -13.73 3.35
C ALA A 65 -0.47 -14.16 4.34
N SER A 66 -0.15 -15.01 5.32
CA SER A 66 -1.12 -15.51 6.31
C SER A 66 -1.59 -14.45 7.32
N THR A 67 -0.75 -13.47 7.65
CA THR A 67 -1.11 -12.40 8.59
C THR A 67 -1.73 -11.17 7.91
N LYS A 68 -1.81 -11.17 6.57
CA LYS A 68 -2.39 -10.09 5.76
C LYS A 68 -3.85 -9.83 6.13
N ASP A 69 -4.69 -10.86 6.07
CA ASP A 69 -6.13 -10.71 6.28
C ASP A 69 -6.47 -10.30 7.72
N PHE A 70 -5.67 -10.75 8.69
CA PHE A 70 -5.77 -10.30 10.07
C PHE A 70 -5.52 -8.79 10.16
N LEU A 71 -4.41 -8.28 9.61
CA LEU A 71 -4.10 -6.85 9.64
C LEU A 71 -5.13 -6.00 8.87
N LYS A 72 -5.57 -6.48 7.70
CA LYS A 72 -6.63 -5.82 6.91
C LYS A 72 -7.93 -5.70 7.71
N GLY A 73 -8.28 -6.70 8.52
CA GLY A 73 -9.46 -6.65 9.37
C GLY A 73 -9.45 -5.53 10.42
N TYR A 74 -8.27 -5.05 10.83
CA TYR A 74 -8.13 -3.89 11.72
C TYR A 74 -8.10 -2.56 10.98
N LEU A 75 -7.80 -2.58 9.68
CA LEU A 75 -7.73 -1.39 8.84
C LEU A 75 -9.10 -1.15 8.19
N GLU A 76 -10.02 -0.56 8.95
CA GLU A 76 -11.32 -0.18 8.43
C GLU A 76 -11.17 0.92 7.35
N GLY A 77 -11.79 0.71 6.18
CA GLY A 77 -11.79 1.71 5.11
C GLY A 77 -10.65 1.63 4.09
N VAL A 78 -9.84 0.57 4.10
CA VAL A 78 -8.90 0.28 2.99
C VAL A 78 -9.69 0.18 1.69
N GLY A 79 -9.38 1.06 0.75
CA GLY A 79 -10.02 1.10 -0.55
C GLY A 79 -9.35 0.26 -1.59
N ALA A 80 -8.03 0.20 -1.54
CA ALA A 80 -7.22 -0.47 -2.53
C ALA A 80 -6.22 -1.38 -1.82
N GLU A 81 -6.01 -2.56 -2.40
CA GLU A 81 -4.89 -3.41 -2.04
C GLU A 81 -3.92 -3.52 -3.21
N LEU A 82 -2.65 -3.34 -2.90
CA LEU A 82 -1.53 -3.59 -3.78
C LEU A 82 -0.64 -4.66 -3.17
N GLN A 83 -0.09 -5.47 -4.04
CA GLN A 83 0.99 -6.40 -3.74
C GLN A 83 2.06 -6.16 -4.77
N GLY A 84 3.32 -6.21 -4.35
CA GLY A 84 4.43 -6.27 -5.28
C GLY A 84 5.69 -6.78 -4.61
N ASP A 85 6.58 -7.28 -5.45
CA ASP A 85 7.89 -7.79 -5.07
C ASP A 85 9.05 -6.88 -5.53
N THR A 86 8.76 -5.92 -6.40
CA THR A 86 9.76 -5.02 -6.97
C THR A 86 9.26 -3.58 -6.93
N GLN A 87 10.17 -2.62 -6.68
CA GLN A 87 9.81 -1.21 -6.54
C GLN A 87 9.26 -0.63 -7.85
N GLU A 88 9.69 -1.20 -8.97
CA GLU A 88 9.21 -0.85 -10.30
C GLU A 88 7.77 -1.31 -10.58
N GLU A 89 7.28 -2.33 -9.86
CA GLU A 89 5.92 -2.84 -10.04
C GLU A 89 4.88 -1.96 -9.32
N ILE A 90 5.27 -1.39 -8.19
CA ILE A 90 4.40 -0.55 -7.38
C ILE A 90 4.67 0.89 -7.76
N THR A 91 4.09 1.33 -8.86
CA THR A 91 4.17 2.74 -9.29
C THR A 91 2.99 3.55 -8.76
N GLU A 92 3.17 4.85 -8.66
CA GLU A 92 2.08 5.79 -8.30
C GLU A 92 0.89 5.64 -9.26
N GLN A 93 1.14 5.31 -10.54
CA GLN A 93 0.08 5.07 -11.52
C GLN A 93 -0.78 3.84 -11.19
N GLU A 94 -0.16 2.72 -10.79
CA GLU A 94 -0.90 1.52 -10.38
C GLU A 94 -1.69 1.79 -9.09
N VAL A 95 -1.12 2.55 -8.14
CA VAL A 95 -1.86 3.01 -6.95
C VAL A 95 -3.09 3.82 -7.36
N ALA A 96 -2.92 4.82 -8.24
CA ALA A 96 -4.01 5.65 -8.73
C ALA A 96 -5.08 4.82 -9.46
N GLN A 97 -4.67 3.86 -10.29
CA GLN A 97 -5.56 2.95 -11.00
C GLN A 97 -6.38 2.08 -10.03
N ARG A 98 -5.73 1.51 -9.01
CA ARG A 98 -6.39 0.68 -7.99
C ARG A 98 -7.38 1.48 -7.15
N VAL A 99 -6.99 2.69 -6.75
CA VAL A 99 -7.85 3.63 -6.02
C VAL A 99 -9.03 4.04 -6.88
N GLY A 100 -8.81 4.36 -8.16
CA GLY A 100 -9.87 4.68 -9.13
C GLY A 100 -10.85 3.52 -9.35
N ALA A 101 -10.35 2.30 -9.55
CA ALA A 101 -11.17 1.10 -9.71
C ALA A 101 -12.00 0.78 -8.46
N ALA A 102 -11.46 1.04 -7.27
CA ALA A 102 -12.17 0.88 -6.02
C ALA A 102 -13.33 1.87 -5.85
N MET A 103 -13.32 3.02 -6.54
CA MET A 103 -14.43 3.98 -6.53
C MET A 103 -15.53 3.63 -7.52
N THR A 104 -15.16 3.03 -8.66
CA THR A 104 -16.14 2.66 -9.70
C THR A 104 -17.01 1.48 -9.27
N ARG A 105 -16.58 0.71 -8.27
CA ARG A 105 -17.33 -0.39 -7.68
C ARG A 105 -18.36 0.16 -6.68
N LYS A 106 -19.42 0.76 -7.22
CA LYS A 106 -20.69 1.04 -6.51
C LYS A 106 -21.51 -0.24 -6.35
#